data_AF-A0A7Y2CN88-F1
#
_entry.id   AF-A0A7Y2CN88-F1
#
_cell.length_a   1.000
_cell.length_b   1.000
_cell.length_c   1.000
_cell.angle_alpha   90.00
_cell.angle_beta   90.00
_cell.angle_gamma   90.00
#
_symmetry.space_group_name_H-M   'P 1'
#
loop_
_entity.id
_entity.type
_entity.pdbx_description
1 polymer ?
#
loop_
_entity_poly.entity_id
_entity_poly.type
_entity_poly.pdbx_seq_one_letter_code
_entity_poly.pdbx_strand_id
1 'polypeptide(L)'
;MSSPEDILTEGCAILESALLQHGFEYVPGVSAKGSGGRFARGAFVRGNRRLDLHVRLALGIVEYHVSEQSLSHERYMLAVTGRRGAYPGYSSDPIDGFRHLVTDLEAHGQVFLSGTDEQFADVCERAKSAVGRNET
;
A
#
# COMPACT_ATOMS: atom_id res chain seq x y z
N MET A 1 4.26 -24.36 -1.82
CA MET A 1 4.04 -22.95 -2.19
C MET A 1 2.78 -22.50 -1.50
N SER A 2 2.87 -21.47 -0.67
CA SER A 2 1.70 -20.85 -0.02
C SER A 2 0.76 -20.27 -1.08
N SER A 3 -0.54 -20.35 -0.84
CA SER A 3 -1.51 -19.72 -1.75
C SER A 3 -1.45 -18.18 -1.61
N PRO A 4 -1.89 -17.40 -2.61
CA PRO A 4 -2.01 -15.94 -2.48
C PRO A 4 -2.83 -15.52 -1.25
N GLU A 5 -3.83 -16.31 -0.88
CA GLU A 5 -4.67 -16.12 0.30
C GLU A 5 -3.88 -16.30 1.60
N ASP A 6 -3.03 -17.33 1.69
CA ASP A 6 -2.16 -17.56 2.84
C ASP A 6 -1.14 -16.43 2.97
N ILE A 7 -0.52 -16.02 1.85
CA ILE A 7 0.46 -14.92 1.81
C ILE A 7 -0.20 -13.60 2.25
N LEU A 8 -1.42 -13.32 1.76
CA LEU A 8 -2.15 -12.13 2.16
C LEU A 8 -2.50 -12.16 3.65
N THR A 9 -2.95 -13.31 4.17
CA THR A 9 -3.31 -13.47 5.59
C THR A 9 -2.09 -13.23 6.49
N GLU A 10 -0.97 -13.88 6.18
CA GLU A 10 0.29 -13.74 6.92
C GLU A 10 0.84 -12.30 6.84
N GLY A 11 0.84 -11.72 5.64
CA GLY A 11 1.28 -10.34 5.43
C GLY A 11 0.41 -9.29 6.12
N CYS A 12 -0.91 -9.51 6.19
CA CYS A 12 -1.82 -8.64 6.93
C CYS A 12 -1.56 -8.65 8.43
N ALA A 13 -1.26 -9.82 9.02
CA ALA A 13 -0.87 -9.90 10.44
C ALA A 13 0.39 -9.08 10.74
N ILE A 14 1.30 -8.92 9.77
CA ILE A 14 2.46 -8.03 9.89
C ILE A 14 2.05 -6.56 9.79
N LEU A 15 1.17 -6.21 8.85
CA LEU A 15 0.71 -4.82 8.66
C LEU A 15 -0.16 -4.29 9.80
N GLU A 16 -0.84 -5.17 10.53
CA GLU A 16 -1.67 -4.81 11.68
C GLU A 16 -0.89 -4.00 12.73
N SER A 17 0.40 -4.27 12.93
CA SER A 17 1.24 -3.52 13.89
C SER A 17 1.32 -2.03 13.54
N ALA A 18 1.36 -1.69 12.25
CA ALA A 18 1.43 -0.31 11.77
C ALA A 18 0.04 0.34 11.67
N LEU A 19 -1.02 -0.43 11.38
CA LEU A 19 -2.31 0.12 10.97
C LEU A 19 -3.36 0.15 12.10
N LEU A 20 -3.40 -0.84 12.98
CA LEU A 20 -4.42 -0.92 14.03
C LEU A 20 -4.30 0.22 15.05
N GLN A 21 -3.08 0.66 15.37
CA GLN A 21 -2.84 1.80 16.26
C GLN A 21 -3.42 3.12 15.74
N HIS A 22 -3.67 3.20 14.43
CA HIS A 22 -4.32 4.34 13.80
C HIS A 22 -5.83 4.12 13.58
N GLY A 23 -6.40 3.02 14.05
CA GLY A 23 -7.83 2.72 13.94
C GLY A 23 -8.27 2.21 12.57
N PHE A 24 -7.34 1.66 11.78
CA PHE A 24 -7.71 0.90 10.59
C PHE A 24 -8.18 -0.51 10.98
N GLU A 25 -9.13 -1.04 10.24
CA GLU A 25 -9.61 -2.41 10.37
C GLU A 25 -9.35 -3.17 9.06
N TYR A 26 -8.98 -4.45 9.17
CA TYR A 26 -8.81 -5.28 7.99
C TYR A 26 -10.16 -5.75 7.44
N VAL A 27 -10.36 -5.54 6.14
CA VAL A 27 -11.51 -6.00 5.38
C VAL A 27 -11.03 -7.01 4.34
N PRO A 28 -11.39 -8.30 4.46
CA PRO A 28 -11.03 -9.31 3.48
C PRO A 28 -11.71 -9.01 2.14
N GLY A 29 -10.99 -9.24 1.05
CA GLY A 29 -11.49 -9.05 -0.32
C GLY A 29 -11.71 -10.36 -1.06
N VAL A 30 -11.64 -10.28 -2.39
CA VAL A 30 -11.85 -11.43 -3.28
C VAL A 30 -10.55 -12.17 -3.53
N SER A 31 -10.63 -13.50 -3.51
CA SER A 31 -9.60 -14.39 -4.02
C SER A 31 -10.13 -15.17 -5.21
N ALA A 32 -9.38 -15.17 -6.32
CA ALA A 32 -9.83 -15.78 -7.57
C ALA A 32 -8.68 -16.21 -8.48
N LYS A 33 -9.01 -16.95 -9.54
CA LYS A 33 -8.09 -17.30 -10.63
C LYS A 33 -8.31 -16.37 -11.81
N GLY A 34 -7.26 -15.68 -12.25
CA GLY A 34 -7.26 -14.86 -13.47
C GLY A 34 -6.26 -15.36 -14.52
N SER A 35 -6.13 -14.62 -15.62
CA SER A 35 -5.18 -14.92 -16.72
C SER A 35 -3.72 -15.02 -16.24
N GLY A 36 -3.34 -14.20 -15.26
CA GLY A 36 -2.02 -14.23 -14.60
C GLY A 36 -1.92 -15.17 -13.39
N GLY A 37 -2.81 -16.18 -13.28
CA GLY A 37 -2.85 -17.10 -12.14
C GLY A 37 -3.74 -16.66 -10.99
N ARG A 38 -3.62 -17.35 -9.85
CA ARG A 38 -4.38 -17.04 -8.63
C ARG A 38 -3.95 -15.70 -8.04
N PHE A 39 -4.88 -14.99 -7.44
CA PHE A 39 -4.64 -13.75 -6.72
C PHE A 39 -5.59 -13.65 -5.52
N ALA A 40 -5.15 -12.90 -4.51
CA ALA A 40 -5.95 -12.51 -3.37
C ALA A 40 -5.91 -10.99 -3.22
N ARG A 41 -7.00 -10.41 -2.70
CA ARG A 41 -7.09 -8.99 -2.40
C ARG A 41 -7.67 -8.79 -1.01
N GLY A 42 -7.26 -7.73 -0.35
CA GLY A 42 -7.82 -7.26 0.91
C GLY A 42 -7.54 -5.78 1.08
N ALA A 43 -8.10 -5.18 2.12
CA ALA A 43 -7.90 -3.77 2.39
C ALA A 43 -7.84 -3.48 3.88
N PHE A 44 -7.13 -2.42 4.26
CA PHE A 44 -7.30 -1.80 5.57
C PHE A 44 -8.14 -0.54 5.41
N VAL A 45 -9.18 -0.36 6.24
CA VAL A 45 -10.14 0.74 6.11
C VAL A 45 -10.28 1.51 7.41
N ARG A 46 -10.35 2.85 7.32
CA ARG A 46 -10.71 3.76 8.40
C ARG A 46 -11.49 4.94 7.85
N GLY A 47 -12.80 4.97 8.07
CA GLY A 47 -13.66 6.04 7.55
C GLY A 47 -13.55 6.13 6.01
N ASN A 48 -13.14 7.28 5.51
CA ASN A 48 -12.91 7.53 4.09
C ASN A 48 -11.51 7.12 3.59
N ARG A 49 -10.69 6.48 4.43
CA ARG A 49 -9.33 6.04 4.09
C ARG A 49 -9.29 4.54 3.87
N ARG A 50 -8.62 4.11 2.81
CA ARG A 50 -8.49 2.71 2.45
C ARG A 50 -7.12 2.42 1.86
N LEU A 51 -6.48 1.35 2.32
CA LEU A 51 -5.22 0.83 1.78
C LEU A 51 -5.50 -0.53 1.12
N ASP A 52 -5.49 -0.57 -0.20
CA ASP A 52 -5.73 -1.78 -0.97
C ASP A 52 -4.45 -2.59 -1.16
N LEU A 53 -4.55 -3.90 -0.98
CA LEU A 53 -3.46 -4.87 -1.07
C LEU A 53 -3.82 -5.96 -2.08
N HIS A 54 -3.02 -6.12 -3.13
CA HIS A 54 -3.18 -7.22 -4.08
C HIS A 54 -1.97 -8.14 -4.07
N VAL A 55 -2.23 -9.42 -3.86
CA VAL A 55 -1.24 -10.49 -3.80
C VAL A 55 -1.44 -11.46 -4.96
N ARG A 56 -0.33 -11.84 -5.59
CA ARG A 56 -0.24 -13.00 -6.49
C ARG A 56 0.80 -13.96 -5.93
N LEU A 57 2.03 -13.90 -6.43
CA LEU A 57 3.15 -14.66 -5.90
C LEU A 57 3.76 -13.99 -4.66
N ALA A 58 3.58 -12.68 -4.52
CA ALA A 58 3.97 -11.82 -3.40
C ALA A 58 3.05 -10.58 -3.40
N LEU A 59 3.23 -9.66 -2.46
CA LEU A 59 2.57 -8.35 -2.47
C LEU A 59 3.00 -7.55 -3.72
N GLY A 60 2.05 -7.24 -4.60
CA GLY A 60 2.34 -6.64 -5.90
C GLY A 60 1.75 -5.24 -6.11
N ILE A 61 0.55 -4.98 -5.58
CA ILE A 61 -0.08 -3.66 -5.67
C ILE A 61 -0.47 -3.20 -4.27
N VAL A 62 -0.10 -1.96 -4.00
CA VAL A 62 -0.48 -1.22 -2.79
C VAL A 62 -1.00 0.14 -3.25
N GLU A 63 -2.27 0.41 -2.98
CA GLU A 63 -2.94 1.64 -3.39
C GLU A 63 -3.61 2.32 -2.19
N TYR A 64 -3.36 3.61 -2.05
CA TYR A 64 -3.93 4.48 -1.05
C TYR A 64 -5.18 5.15 -1.61
N HIS A 65 -6.24 5.20 -0.83
CA HIS A 65 -7.46 5.94 -1.14
C HIS A 65 -7.84 6.84 0.04
N VAL A 66 -8.17 8.09 -0.25
CA VAL A 66 -8.75 9.04 0.70
C VAL A 66 -9.84 9.83 -0.04
N SER A 67 -11.10 9.63 0.36
CA SER A 67 -12.25 10.16 -0.38
C SER A 67 -12.19 9.76 -1.87
N GLU A 68 -12.22 10.72 -2.79
CA GLU A 68 -12.17 10.49 -4.25
C GLU A 68 -10.75 10.41 -4.82
N GLN A 69 -9.72 10.52 -3.98
CA GLN A 69 -8.33 10.50 -4.42
C GLN A 69 -7.72 9.13 -4.22
N SER A 70 -6.92 8.68 -5.18
CA SER A 70 -6.07 7.50 -5.02
C SER A 70 -4.64 7.74 -5.45
N LEU A 71 -3.73 6.95 -4.90
CA LEU A 71 -2.31 7.00 -5.20
C LEU A 71 -1.65 5.64 -4.99
N SER A 72 -0.82 5.20 -5.94
CA SER A 72 0.01 4.01 -5.71
C SER A 72 1.11 4.29 -4.67
N HIS A 73 1.57 3.25 -3.99
CA HIS A 73 2.62 3.40 -2.97
C HIS A 73 3.91 4.02 -3.51
N GLU A 74 4.37 3.61 -4.68
CA GLU A 74 5.55 4.22 -5.32
C GLU A 74 5.39 5.73 -5.49
N ARG A 75 4.22 6.19 -5.94
CA ARG A 75 3.94 7.61 -6.15
C ARG A 75 3.80 8.37 -4.84
N TYR A 76 3.18 7.75 -3.83
CA TYR A 76 3.11 8.32 -2.48
C TYR A 76 4.51 8.55 -1.93
N MET A 77 5.39 7.54 -2.01
CA MET A 77 6.77 7.64 -1.51
C MET A 77 7.57 8.72 -2.23
N LEU A 78 7.47 8.79 -3.56
CA LEU A 78 8.12 9.85 -4.34
C LEU A 78 7.61 11.24 -3.96
N ALA A 79 6.31 11.41 -3.73
CA ALA A 79 5.71 12.69 -3.38
C ALA A 79 6.05 13.16 -1.96
N VAL A 80 6.17 12.24 -1.01
CA VAL A 80 6.49 12.54 0.40
C VAL A 80 7.99 12.71 0.62
N THR A 81 8.82 11.88 -0.04
CA THR A 81 10.25 11.76 0.27
C THR A 81 11.19 12.18 -0.86
N GLY A 82 10.69 12.31 -2.09
CA GLY A 82 11.50 12.51 -3.29
C GLY A 82 12.25 11.26 -3.77
N ARG A 83 12.04 10.10 -3.13
CA ARG A 83 12.69 8.81 -3.44
C ARG A 83 11.70 7.66 -3.37
N ARG A 84 12.12 6.49 -3.86
CA ARG A 84 11.38 5.23 -3.69
C ARG A 84 11.48 4.76 -2.23
N GLY A 85 10.42 4.11 -1.74
CA GLY A 85 10.41 3.43 -0.45
C GLY A 85 11.19 2.12 -0.46
N ALA A 86 11.17 1.41 0.67
CA ALA A 86 11.66 0.06 0.81
C ALA A 86 10.81 -0.95 0.01
N TYR A 87 9.49 -0.74 -0.09
CA TYR A 87 8.59 -1.57 -0.87
C TYR A 87 8.83 -1.42 -2.38
N PRO A 88 8.75 -2.52 -3.16
CA PRO A 88 8.57 -3.92 -2.72
C PRO A 88 9.86 -4.56 -2.19
N GLY A 89 11.02 -4.01 -2.56
CA GLY A 89 12.35 -4.57 -2.28
C GLY A 89 12.67 -5.80 -3.14
N TYR A 90 13.94 -6.24 -3.12
CA TYR A 90 14.38 -7.46 -3.77
C TYR A 90 14.44 -8.59 -2.75
N SER A 91 13.51 -9.55 -2.84
CA SER A 91 13.52 -10.75 -1.98
C SER A 91 12.90 -11.96 -2.71
N SER A 92 13.29 -13.16 -2.29
CA SER A 92 12.64 -14.42 -2.63
C SER A 92 11.57 -14.85 -1.61
N ASP A 93 11.52 -14.20 -0.45
CA ASP A 93 10.44 -14.39 0.54
C ASP A 93 9.22 -13.55 0.11
N PRO A 94 8.06 -14.18 -0.19
CA PRO A 94 6.85 -13.45 -0.58
C PRO A 94 6.29 -12.52 0.51
N ILE A 95 6.74 -12.67 1.76
CA ILE A 95 6.31 -11.87 2.90
C ILE A 95 7.11 -10.57 3.06
N ASP A 96 8.34 -10.50 2.55
CA ASP A 96 9.23 -9.34 2.76
C ASP A 96 8.64 -8.02 2.24
N GLY A 97 7.85 -8.07 1.16
CA GLY A 97 7.14 -6.88 0.66
C GLY A 97 6.25 -6.23 1.73
N PHE A 98 5.61 -7.02 2.60
CA PHE A 98 4.80 -6.50 3.71
C PHE A 98 5.68 -5.85 4.80
N ARG A 99 6.82 -6.45 5.13
CA ARG A 99 7.78 -5.89 6.11
C ARG A 99 8.37 -4.56 5.62
N HIS A 100 8.68 -4.48 4.32
CA HIS A 100 9.11 -3.24 3.69
C HIS A 100 8.01 -2.18 3.70
N LEU A 101 6.77 -2.57 3.40
CA LEU A 101 5.62 -1.66 3.48
C LEU A 101 5.41 -1.13 4.90
N VAL A 102 5.56 -1.96 5.95
CA VAL A 102 5.52 -1.50 7.35
C VAL A 102 6.59 -0.45 7.59
N THR A 103 7.84 -0.73 7.19
CA THR A 103 8.96 0.23 7.32
C THR A 103 8.61 1.58 6.68
N ASP A 104 8.06 1.57 5.47
CA ASP A 104 7.69 2.79 4.77
C ASP A 104 6.51 3.52 5.44
N LEU A 105 5.51 2.79 5.93
CA LEU A 105 4.36 3.36 6.64
C LEU A 105 4.77 4.01 7.96
N GLU A 106 5.63 3.35 8.75
CA GLU A 106 6.11 3.88 10.03
C GLU A 106 6.99 5.12 9.83
N ALA A 107 7.86 5.13 8.82
CA ALA A 107 8.77 6.24 8.57
C ALA A 107 8.11 7.43 7.85
N HIS A 108 7.17 7.16 6.93
CA HIS A 108 6.71 8.12 5.93
C HIS A 108 5.19 8.12 5.70
N GLY A 109 4.44 7.24 6.35
CA GLY A 109 2.99 7.06 6.17
C GLY A 109 2.10 8.07 6.87
N GLN A 110 2.64 8.98 7.69
CA GLN A 110 1.86 9.81 8.62
C GLN A 110 0.70 10.58 7.97
N VAL A 111 0.90 11.14 6.76
CA VAL A 111 -0.15 11.88 6.04
C VAL A 111 -1.36 10.99 5.74
N PHE A 112 -1.13 9.73 5.37
CA PHE A 112 -2.21 8.75 5.18
C PHE A 112 -2.74 8.21 6.51
N LEU A 113 -1.85 7.89 7.46
CA LEU A 113 -2.20 7.20 8.71
C LEU A 113 -2.99 8.07 9.68
N SER A 114 -2.74 9.38 9.74
CA SER A 114 -3.43 10.27 10.70
C SER A 114 -3.53 11.72 10.26
N GLY A 115 -2.98 12.08 9.10
CA GLY A 115 -3.12 13.40 8.52
C GLY A 115 -4.56 13.72 8.10
N THR A 116 -4.80 14.98 7.72
CA THR A 116 -6.08 15.45 7.19
C THR A 116 -6.25 15.07 5.72
N ASP A 117 -7.45 15.26 5.19
CA ASP A 117 -7.73 14.99 3.77
C ASP A 117 -7.02 16.00 2.87
N GLU A 118 -6.90 17.25 3.31
CA GLU A 118 -6.16 18.31 2.60
C GLU A 118 -4.67 17.97 2.51
N GLN A 119 -4.08 17.43 3.58
CA GLN A 119 -2.68 16.99 3.56
C GLN A 119 -2.47 15.85 2.55
N PHE A 120 -3.43 14.92 2.45
CA PHE A 120 -3.36 13.86 1.45
C PHE A 120 -3.55 14.41 0.03
N ALA A 121 -4.45 15.37 -0.16
CA ALA A 121 -4.66 16.04 -1.43
C ALA A 121 -3.38 16.76 -1.91
N ASP A 122 -2.66 17.43 -1.01
CA ASP A 122 -1.37 18.04 -1.33
C ASP A 122 -0.35 17.02 -1.80
N VAL A 123 -0.31 15.83 -1.19
CA VAL A 123 0.56 14.72 -1.63
C VAL A 123 0.16 14.25 -3.02
N CYS A 124 -1.14 14.10 -3.31
CA CYS A 124 -1.63 13.76 -4.64
C CYS A 124 -1.23 14.81 -5.68
N GLU A 125 -1.33 16.10 -5.38
CA GLU A 125 -0.89 17.17 -6.30
C GLU A 125 0.61 17.13 -6.55
N ARG A 126 1.44 16.96 -5.51
CA ARG A 126 2.89 16.78 -5.67
C ARG A 126 3.21 15.57 -6.55
N ALA A 127 2.48 14.46 -6.36
CA ALA A 127 2.65 13.26 -7.14
C ALA A 127 2.28 13.44 -8.62
N LYS A 128 1.35 14.34 -8.95
CA LYS A 128 1.03 14.71 -10.35
C LYS A 128 2.16 15.56 -10.95
N SER A 129 2.65 16.56 -10.21
CA SER A 129 3.74 17.44 -10.67
C SER A 129 5.09 16.74 -10.82
N ALA A 130 5.32 15.64 -10.10
CA ALA A 130 6.53 14.82 -10.24
C ALA A 130 6.57 14.05 -11.58
N VAL A 131 5.40 13.75 -12.17
CA VAL A 131 5.32 13.05 -13.47
C VAL A 131 5.66 13.98 -14.64
N GLY A 132 5.42 15.29 -14.51
CA GLY A 132 5.68 16.27 -15.58
C GLY A 132 7.12 16.73 -15.74
N ARG A 133 8.10 16.19 -14.98
CA ARG A 133 9.51 16.62 -15.01
C ARG A 133 10.48 15.65 -15.68
N ASN A 134 9.99 14.58 -16.30
CA ASN A 134 10.80 13.54 -16.94
C ASN A 134 10.74 13.56 -18.49
N GLU A 135 10.39 14.68 -19.12
CA GLU A 135 10.35 14.83 -20.59
C GLU A 135 11.20 16.01 -21.12
N THR A 136 12.46 16.11 -20.69
CA THR A 136 13.44 16.97 -21.37
C THR A 136 14.81 16.33 -21.46
#